data_AF-A0A534NP36-F1
#
_entry.id   AF-A0A534NP36-F1
#
_cell.length_a   1.000
_cell.length_b   1.000
_cell.length_c   1.000
_cell.angle_alpha   90.00
_cell.angle_beta   90.00
_cell.angle_gamma   90.00
#
_symmetry.space_group_name_H-M   'P 1'
#
loop_
_entity.id
_entity.type
_entity.pdbx_description
1 polymer ?
#
loop_
_entity_poly.entity_id
_entity_poly.type
_entity_poly.pdbx_seq_one_letter_code
_entity_poly.pdbx_strand_id
1 'polypeptide(L)'
;MHETVLDLPAFAAGRRNIAALPSEELFAVKASGAHPGMAAGIRVDAAFRPLDAATTVPVFACGSLLGGFDPARDSGGLGTCALTGLCAGERAAEAASRAGASAVAGR
;
A
#
# COMPACT_ATOMS: atom_id res chain seq x y z
N MET A 1 12.92 5.17 -3.16
CA MET A 1 11.81 6.06 -2.77
C MET A 1 11.13 5.43 -1.56
N HIS A 2 10.68 6.25 -0.62
CA HIS A 2 10.08 5.79 0.64
C HIS A 2 8.76 6.52 0.89
N GLU A 3 7.81 5.84 1.53
CA GLU A 3 6.67 6.48 2.19
C GLU A 3 7.17 7.27 3.40
N THR A 4 6.61 8.44 3.65
CA THR A 4 7.22 9.45 4.54
C THR A 4 6.89 9.31 6.02
N VAL A 5 5.82 8.62 6.39
CA VAL A 5 5.36 8.50 7.77
C VAL A 5 6.10 7.39 8.51
N LEU A 6 6.28 6.23 7.88
CA LEU A 6 6.90 5.04 8.48
C LEU A 6 8.21 4.65 7.79
N ASP A 7 8.73 5.50 6.89
CA ASP A 7 9.94 5.27 6.10
C ASP A 7 9.92 3.94 5.32
N LEU A 8 8.74 3.55 4.83
CA LEU A 8 8.56 2.25 4.19
C LEU A 8 9.06 2.27 2.76
N PRO A 9 9.77 1.23 2.31
CA PRO A 9 10.22 1.15 0.94
C PRO A 9 9.05 1.08 -0.04
N ALA A 10 9.05 1.97 -1.03
CA ALA A 10 8.19 1.86 -2.19
C ALA A 10 8.86 0.96 -3.25
N PHE A 11 8.03 0.25 -4.01
CA PHE A 11 8.46 -0.66 -5.08
C PHE A 11 7.80 -0.28 -6.39
N ALA A 12 8.57 -0.34 -7.48
CA ALA A 12 8.09 -0.21 -8.86
C ALA A 12 8.70 -1.34 -9.69
N ALA A 13 7.92 -1.98 -10.56
CA ALA A 13 8.37 -3.14 -11.35
C ALA A 13 9.06 -4.23 -10.50
N GLY A 14 8.60 -4.44 -9.26
CA GLY A 14 9.21 -5.39 -8.31
C GLY A 14 10.55 -4.96 -7.71
N ARG A 15 11.03 -3.73 -7.99
CA ARG A 15 12.33 -3.22 -7.54
C ARG A 15 12.15 -2.13 -6.50
N ARG A 16 12.98 -2.18 -5.45
CA ARG A 16 13.00 -1.20 -4.34
C ARG A 16 13.72 0.10 -4.73
N ASN A 17 14.79 0.00 -5.52
CA ASN A 17 15.56 1.17 -5.94
C ASN A 17 14.95 1.81 -7.20
N ILE A 18 13.78 2.42 -7.03
CA ILE A 18 13.02 3.06 -8.13
C ILE A 18 13.83 4.18 -8.79
N ALA A 19 14.62 4.93 -8.00
CA ALA A 19 15.41 6.06 -8.51
C ALA A 19 16.55 5.64 -9.45
N ALA A 20 16.93 4.36 -9.45
CA ALA A 20 17.91 3.82 -10.38
C ALA A 20 17.29 3.28 -11.68
N LEU A 21 15.96 3.31 -11.81
CA LEU A 21 15.28 2.89 -13.04
C LEU A 21 15.28 4.04 -14.05
N PRO A 22 15.57 3.75 -15.33
CA PRO A 22 15.45 4.76 -16.37
C PRO A 22 13.97 5.12 -16.60
N SER A 23 13.72 6.34 -17.07
CA SER A 23 12.36 6.86 -17.24
C SER A 23 11.51 6.00 -18.18
N GLU A 24 12.10 5.43 -19.21
CA GLU A 24 11.46 4.52 -20.16
C GLU A 24 11.03 3.18 -19.55
N GLU A 25 11.64 2.75 -18.44
CA GLU A 25 11.17 1.59 -17.66
C GLU A 25 10.04 1.96 -16.70
N LEU A 26 9.95 3.24 -16.31
CA LEU A 26 8.96 3.73 -15.35
C LEU A 26 7.67 4.20 -16.00
N PHE A 27 7.73 4.68 -17.24
CA PHE A 27 6.61 5.33 -17.91
C PHE A 27 6.54 4.96 -19.38
N ALA A 28 5.43 4.37 -19.80
CA ALA A 28 5.12 4.24 -21.21
C ALA A 28 4.85 5.61 -21.86
N VAL A 29 5.05 5.67 -23.18
CA VAL A 29 4.76 6.87 -23.98
C VAL A 29 3.25 7.17 -24.03
N LYS A 30 2.42 6.12 -23.98
CA LYS A 30 0.96 6.24 -24.04
C LYS A 30 0.37 5.96 -22.66
N ALA A 31 -0.65 6.73 -22.28
CA ALA A 31 -1.38 6.55 -21.02
C ALA A 31 -2.02 5.16 -20.86
N SER A 32 -2.32 4.46 -21.96
CA SER A 32 -2.82 3.07 -21.92
C SER A 32 -1.72 2.01 -21.73
N GLY A 33 -0.45 2.41 -21.80
CA GLY A 33 0.70 1.54 -21.53
C GLY A 33 0.92 1.31 -20.03
N ALA A 34 1.89 0.48 -19.69
CA ALA A 34 2.27 0.28 -18.30
C ALA A 34 3.16 1.42 -17.80
N HIS A 35 2.84 1.98 -16.64
CA HIS A 35 3.68 2.96 -15.94
C HIS A 35 4.06 2.41 -14.56
N PRO A 36 5.12 1.57 -14.46
CA PRO A 36 5.57 1.06 -13.16
C PRO A 36 5.83 2.15 -12.11
N GLY A 37 6.21 3.36 -12.53
CA GLY A 37 6.35 4.51 -11.63
C GLY A 37 5.02 5.02 -11.07
N MET A 38 3.93 4.95 -11.84
CA MET A 38 2.58 5.32 -11.37
C MET A 38 1.97 4.23 -10.48
N ALA A 39 2.32 2.96 -10.74
CA ALA A 39 1.96 1.82 -9.89
C ALA A 39 2.88 1.64 -8.68
N ALA A 40 3.79 2.59 -8.43
CA ALA A 40 4.74 2.48 -7.34
C ALA A 40 4.05 2.66 -5.98
N GLY A 41 4.44 1.85 -5.01
CA GLY A 41 3.93 1.99 -3.64
C GLY A 41 4.48 0.93 -2.70
N ILE A 42 3.99 0.93 -1.46
CA ILE A 42 4.42 -0.04 -0.45
C ILE A 42 3.77 -1.41 -0.72
N ARG A 43 4.37 -2.46 -0.15
CA ARG A 43 3.78 -3.80 -0.16
C ARG A 43 3.03 -4.06 1.15
N VAL A 44 1.88 -4.72 1.02
CA VAL A 44 1.07 -5.17 2.15
C VAL A 44 0.81 -6.67 2.06
N ASP A 45 0.50 -7.29 3.19
CA ASP A 45 -0.06 -8.64 3.23
C ASP A 45 -1.56 -8.67 2.85
N ALA A 46 -2.15 -9.85 2.86
CA ALA A 46 -3.58 -10.05 2.56
C ALA A 46 -4.53 -9.36 3.57
N ALA A 47 -4.02 -8.93 4.72
CA ALA A 47 -4.75 -8.20 5.75
C ALA A 47 -4.48 -6.69 5.68
N PHE A 48 -3.87 -6.18 4.60
CA PHE A 48 -3.51 -4.78 4.41
C PHE A 48 -2.45 -4.26 5.39
N ARG A 49 -1.64 -5.14 5.98
CA ARG A 49 -0.53 -4.75 6.86
C ARG A 49 0.74 -4.54 6.04
N PRO A 50 1.45 -3.41 6.21
CA PRO A 50 2.72 -3.21 5.53
C PRO A 50 3.74 -4.29 5.87
N LEU A 51 4.38 -4.90 4.86
CA LEU A 51 5.33 -6.00 5.05
C LEU A 51 6.66 -5.57 5.67
N ASP A 52 7.08 -4.34 5.40
CA ASP A 52 8.40 -3.81 5.77
C ASP A 52 8.34 -2.86 6.99
N ALA A 53 7.19 -2.78 7.67
CA ALA A 53 7.01 -1.88 8.80
C ALA A 53 7.41 -2.52 10.13
N ALA A 54 8.28 -1.83 10.87
CA ALA A 54 8.62 -2.18 12.25
C ALA A 54 7.78 -1.33 13.22
N THR A 55 6.57 -1.80 13.53
CA THR A 55 5.64 -1.08 14.42
C THR A 55 5.32 -1.88 15.68
N THR A 56 5.22 -1.18 16.81
CA THR A 56 4.78 -1.77 18.09
C THR A 56 3.26 -1.80 18.23
N VAL A 57 2.56 -1.10 17.34
CA VAL A 57 1.10 -1.07 17.23
C VAL A 57 0.66 -1.64 15.88
N PRO A 58 -0.53 -2.25 15.79
CA PRO A 58 -1.08 -2.68 14.50
C PRO A 58 -1.27 -1.49 13.56
N VAL A 59 -0.70 -1.58 12.35
CA VAL A 59 -0.85 -0.58 11.29
C VAL A 59 -1.42 -1.25 10.04
N PHE A 60 -2.28 -0.51 9.35
CA PHE A 60 -2.91 -0.91 8.09
C PHE A 60 -2.74 0.21 7.08
N ALA A 61 -2.59 -0.14 5.81
CA ALA A 61 -2.40 0.81 4.72
C ALA A 61 -3.46 0.63 3.63
N CYS A 62 -3.83 1.72 2.98
CA CYS A 62 -4.82 1.74 1.91
C CYS A 62 -4.57 2.88 0.93
N GLY A 63 -5.34 2.91 -0.15
CA GLY A 63 -5.33 3.97 -1.15
C GLY A 63 -4.05 4.03 -1.96
N SER A 64 -3.69 5.24 -2.39
CA SER A 64 -2.55 5.51 -3.26
C SER A 64 -1.19 5.21 -2.62
N LEU A 65 -1.14 4.82 -1.34
CA LEU A 65 0.06 4.30 -0.72
C LEU A 65 0.42 2.90 -1.23
N LEU A 66 -0.57 2.11 -1.64
CA LEU A 66 -0.38 0.74 -2.07
C LEU A 66 0.20 0.69 -3.48
N GLY A 67 1.21 -0.17 -3.67
CA GLY A 67 1.73 -0.44 -5.00
C GLY A 67 0.82 -1.37 -5.81
N GLY A 68 0.97 -1.35 -7.13
CA GLY A 68 0.34 -2.29 -8.06
C GLY A 68 -0.87 -1.74 -8.82
N PHE A 69 -1.29 -0.51 -8.57
CA PHE A 69 -2.39 0.15 -9.30
C PHE A 69 -1.86 1.35 -10.09
N ASP A 70 -2.01 1.32 -11.41
CA ASP A 70 -1.59 2.41 -12.30
C ASP A 70 -2.82 3.29 -12.65
N PRO A 71 -3.02 4.46 -12.01
CA PRO A 71 -4.19 5.29 -12.27
C PRO A 71 -4.29 5.80 -13.70
N ALA A 72 -3.18 5.91 -14.44
CA ALA A 72 -3.19 6.37 -15.83
C ALA A 72 -3.76 5.29 -16.77
N ARG A 73 -3.45 4.02 -16.49
CA ARG A 73 -3.87 2.86 -17.27
C ARG A 73 -5.21 2.28 -16.80
N ASP A 74 -5.34 2.05 -15.50
CA ASP A 74 -6.39 1.21 -14.92
C ASP A 74 -7.68 1.99 -14.65
N SER A 75 -7.61 3.33 -14.65
CA SER A 75 -8.71 4.22 -14.29
C SER A 75 -9.29 3.96 -12.88
N GLY A 76 -10.23 4.78 -12.41
CA GLY A 76 -10.96 4.48 -11.17
C GLY A 76 -10.17 4.64 -9.86
N GLY A 77 -9.12 5.47 -9.83
CA GLY A 77 -8.26 5.62 -8.65
C GLY A 77 -8.99 5.99 -7.36
N LEU A 78 -10.02 6.84 -7.43
CA LEU A 78 -10.86 7.15 -6.27
C LEU A 78 -11.63 5.93 -5.74
N GLY A 79 -12.10 5.06 -6.64
CA GLY A 79 -12.77 3.81 -6.28
C GLY A 79 -11.79 2.83 -5.62
N THR A 80 -10.58 2.69 -6.15
CA THR A 80 -9.50 1.90 -5.53
C THR A 80 -9.19 2.41 -4.12
N CYS A 81 -9.10 3.73 -3.93
CA CYS A 81 -8.89 4.32 -2.62
C CYS A 81 -10.04 4.02 -1.65
N ALA A 82 -11.28 4.19 -2.07
CA ALA A 82 -12.44 3.91 -1.23
C ALA A 82 -12.54 2.44 -0.82
N LEU A 83 -12.36 1.51 -1.78
CA LEU A 83 -12.46 0.07 -1.52
C LEU A 83 -11.34 -0.44 -0.61
N THR A 84 -10.10 -0.06 -0.89
CA THR A 84 -8.96 -0.47 -0.04
C THR A 84 -9.05 0.17 1.35
N GLY A 85 -9.60 1.39 1.46
CA GLY A 85 -9.88 2.04 2.73
C GLY A 85 -10.93 1.29 3.54
N LEU A 86 -12.02 0.84 2.91
CA LEU A 86 -13.03 0.02 3.56
C LEU A 86 -12.42 -1.30 4.07
N CYS A 87 -11.71 -2.04 3.21
CA CYS A 87 -11.11 -3.32 3.59
C CYS A 87 -10.07 -3.14 4.73
N ALA A 88 -9.15 -2.19 4.62
CA ALA A 88 -8.16 -1.93 5.66
C ALA A 88 -8.82 -1.49 6.98
N GLY A 89 -9.89 -0.68 6.90
CA GLY A 89 -10.67 -0.26 8.04
C GLY A 89 -11.36 -1.41 8.77
N GLU A 90 -11.98 -2.34 8.03
CA GLU A 90 -12.57 -3.56 8.60
C GLU A 90 -11.51 -4.41 9.32
N ARG A 91 -10.34 -4.60 8.71
CA ARG A 91 -9.22 -5.33 9.34
C ARG A 91 -8.70 -4.64 10.60
N ALA A 92 -8.64 -3.32 10.59
CA ALA A 92 -8.26 -2.53 11.76
C ALA A 92 -9.29 -2.67 12.90
N ALA A 93 -10.59 -2.57 12.58
CA ALA A 93 -11.67 -2.74 13.55
C ALA A 93 -11.64 -4.15 14.19
N GLU A 94 -11.53 -5.19 13.38
CA GLU A 94 -11.41 -6.57 13.87
C GLU A 94 -10.19 -6.76 14.79
N ALA A 95 -9.03 -6.19 14.43
CA ALA A 95 -7.83 -6.26 15.24
C ALA A 95 -8.01 -5.56 16.59
N ALA A 96 -8.64 -4.39 16.59
CA ALA A 96 -8.96 -3.65 17.81
C ALA A 96 -9.93 -4.43 18.72
N SER A 97 -10.99 -5.04 18.17
CA SER A 97 -11.93 -5.86 18.94
C SER A 97 -11.24 -7.06 19.60
N ARG A 98 -10.36 -7.77 18.89
CA ARG A 98 -9.60 -8.90 19.44
C ARG A 98 -8.65 -8.47 20.56
N ALA A 99 -7.96 -7.35 20.38
CA ALA A 99 -7.08 -6.80 21.42
C ALA A 99 -7.86 -6.41 22.68
N GLY A 100 -9.03 -5.78 22.50
CA GLY A 100 -9.94 -5.44 23.60
C GLY A 100 -10.44 -6.67 24.37
N ALA A 101 -10.88 -7.72 23.66
CA ALA A 101 -11.31 -8.96 24.27
C ALA A 101 -10.19 -9.64 25.09
N SER A 102 -8.96 -9.67 24.56
CA SER A 102 -7.80 -10.21 25.28
C SER A 102 -7.46 -9.41 26.55
N ALA A 103 -7.61 -8.08 26.50
CA ALA A 103 -7.35 -7.21 27.65
C ALA A 103 -8.41 -7.32 28.76
N VAL A 104 -9.61 -7.80 28.43
CA VAL A 104 -10.67 -8.11 29.40
C VAL A 104 -10.46 -9.49 30.01
N ALA A 105 -10.08 -10.50 29.20
CA ALA A 105 -9.86 -11.86 29.67
C ALA A 105 -8.61 -12.04 30.55
N GLY A 106 -7.64 -11.13 30.46
CA GLY A 106 -6.43 -11.12 31.29
C GLY A 106 -6.55 -10.35 32.62
N ARG A 107 -7.74 -9.87 32.97
CA ARG A 107 -8.07 -9.26 34.27
C ARG A 107 -8.88 -10.22 35.12
#